data_AF-A0A3D3A5I6-F1
#
_entry.id   AF-A0A3D3A5I6-F1
#
_cell.length_a   1.000
_cell.length_b   1.000
_cell.length_c   1.000
_cell.angle_alpha   90.00
_cell.angle_beta   90.00
_cell.angle_gamma   90.00
#
_symmetry.space_group_name_H-M   'P 1'
#
loop_
_entity.id
_entity.type
_entity.pdbx_description
1 polymer ?
#
loop_
_entity_poly.entity_id
_entity_poly.type
_entity_poly.pdbx_seq_one_letter_code
_entity_poly.pdbx_strand_id
1 'polypeptide(L)'
;MALAWLCMCMTGGAAWGQFTDGINVEFGKNRVQYRTFEWQYFEQGLFEVYHYREVDQIAGQVARILEEEAKDLGAVFGRTLEGPVQVLVFKSQEEFRQSNVGIMTSQDSETNIGGTARLVGSKMFLYGTGDRLRLERDVREGLARILFNQTMYDSQWTESLRSGNLVQVPEWMSEGAARYAARGLDAESENRILDACQTGAFQR
;
A
#
# COMPACT_ATOMS: atom_id res chain seq x y z
N MET A 1 36.15 -56.03 -55.97
CA MET A 1 35.32 -56.40 -54.82
C MET A 1 36.21 -56.54 -53.60
N ALA A 2 36.26 -55.52 -52.75
CA ALA A 2 36.95 -55.54 -51.47
C ALA A 2 36.02 -54.84 -50.47
N LEU A 3 35.40 -55.61 -49.58
CA LEU A 3 34.61 -55.10 -48.47
C LEU A 3 35.58 -54.61 -47.39
N ALA A 4 35.62 -53.29 -47.16
CA ALA A 4 36.24 -52.71 -45.98
C ALA A 4 35.13 -52.41 -44.95
N TRP A 5 35.16 -53.16 -43.84
CA TRP A 5 34.33 -52.96 -42.66
C TRP A 5 34.66 -51.60 -42.01
N LEU A 6 33.68 -50.69 -41.98
CA LEU A 6 33.78 -49.45 -41.23
C LEU A 6 33.24 -49.70 -39.81
N CYS A 7 34.16 -49.72 -38.84
CA CYS A 7 33.86 -49.88 -37.42
C CYS A 7 33.26 -48.56 -36.89
N MET A 8 31.95 -48.55 -36.61
CA MET A 8 31.24 -47.39 -36.07
C MET A 8 31.33 -47.41 -34.54
N CYS A 9 32.26 -46.63 -33.97
CA CYS A 9 32.36 -46.40 -32.54
C CYS A 9 31.12 -45.65 -32.04
N MET A 10 30.18 -46.35 -31.40
CA MET A 10 29.13 -45.71 -30.62
C MET A 10 29.73 -45.19 -29.31
N THR A 11 30.02 -43.90 -29.27
CA THR A 11 30.27 -43.16 -28.03
C THR A 11 28.97 -43.12 -27.24
N GLY A 12 28.90 -43.87 -26.14
CA GLY A 12 27.82 -43.77 -25.17
C GLY A 12 27.81 -42.37 -24.55
N GLY A 13 26.93 -41.50 -25.03
CA GLY A 13 26.63 -40.23 -24.37
C GLY A 13 26.00 -40.54 -23.02
N ALA A 14 26.61 -40.08 -21.94
CA ALA A 14 25.93 -40.01 -20.65
C ALA A 14 24.66 -39.17 -20.85
N ALA A 15 23.50 -39.80 -20.73
CA ALA A 15 22.23 -39.09 -20.70
C ALA A 15 22.13 -38.40 -19.34
N TRP A 16 22.44 -37.11 -19.30
CA TRP A 16 22.13 -36.26 -18.16
C TRP A 16 20.61 -36.05 -18.20
N GLY A 17 19.87 -36.76 -17.36
CA GLY A 17 18.46 -36.50 -17.15
C GLY A 17 18.32 -35.06 -16.66
N GLN A 18 17.66 -34.20 -17.44
CA GLN A 18 17.22 -32.90 -16.97
C GLN A 18 16.13 -33.13 -15.91
N PHE A 19 16.52 -33.12 -14.64
CA PHE A 19 15.58 -32.90 -13.56
C PHE A 19 15.04 -31.47 -13.71
N THR A 20 13.74 -31.35 -13.92
CA THR A 20 13.06 -30.08 -14.07
C THR A 20 13.11 -29.35 -12.73
N ASP A 21 13.76 -28.19 -12.65
CA ASP A 21 13.72 -27.24 -11.53
C ASP A 21 12.33 -26.57 -11.41
N GLY A 22 11.26 -27.36 -11.42
CA GLY A 22 9.87 -26.89 -11.40
C GLY A 22 9.13 -27.16 -10.09
N ILE A 23 9.70 -27.94 -9.17
CA ILE A 23 8.97 -28.43 -7.98
C ILE A 23 9.59 -27.95 -6.65
N ASN A 24 10.71 -27.23 -6.66
CA ASN A 24 11.20 -26.57 -5.45
C ASN A 24 10.62 -25.16 -5.32
N VAL A 25 9.29 -25.09 -5.23
CA VAL A 25 8.59 -23.88 -4.78
C VAL A 25 8.37 -24.00 -3.28
N GLU A 26 8.94 -23.05 -2.53
CA GLU A 26 8.70 -22.92 -1.09
C GLU A 26 7.19 -22.88 -0.82
N PHE A 27 6.71 -23.77 0.05
CA PHE A 27 5.29 -23.91 0.35
C PHE A 27 4.72 -22.55 0.83
N GLY A 28 3.64 -22.09 0.21
CA GLY A 28 3.00 -20.81 0.52
C GLY A 28 3.23 -19.67 -0.48
N LYS A 29 4.00 -19.88 -1.56
CA LYS A 29 4.20 -18.86 -2.61
C LYS A 29 3.09 -18.77 -3.66
N ASN A 30 2.20 -19.77 -3.76
CA ASN A 30 1.01 -19.69 -4.62
C ASN A 30 -0.20 -19.23 -3.81
N ARG A 31 -0.57 -17.95 -3.96
CA ARG A 31 -1.87 -17.43 -3.50
C ARG A 31 -2.87 -17.58 -4.64
N VAL A 32 -3.89 -18.42 -4.43
CA VAL A 32 -4.99 -18.56 -5.39
C VAL A 32 -5.79 -17.27 -5.39
N GLN A 33 -5.83 -16.56 -6.52
CA GLN A 33 -6.73 -15.43 -6.72
C GLN A 33 -8.13 -15.99 -7.01
N TYR A 34 -9.07 -15.78 -6.09
CA TYR A 34 -10.44 -16.27 -6.22
C TYR A 34 -11.34 -15.35 -7.07
N ARG A 35 -10.92 -14.10 -7.31
CA ARG A 35 -11.75 -13.05 -7.91
C ARG A 35 -10.93 -12.15 -8.83
N THR A 36 -11.50 -11.77 -9.97
CA THR A 36 -11.00 -10.72 -10.86
C THR A 36 -11.68 -9.39 -10.53
N PHE A 37 -10.89 -8.32 -10.40
CA PHE A 37 -11.39 -6.97 -10.14
C PHE A 37 -11.42 -6.16 -11.45
N GLU A 38 -12.61 -5.75 -11.88
CA GLU A 38 -12.79 -4.78 -12.97
C GLU A 38 -12.67 -3.36 -12.38
N TRP A 39 -11.45 -2.83 -12.38
CA TRP A 39 -11.17 -1.51 -11.83
C TRP A 39 -11.72 -0.40 -12.72
N GLN A 40 -12.35 0.57 -12.08
CA GLN A 40 -12.79 1.84 -12.64
C GLN A 40 -12.28 2.96 -11.73
N TYR A 41 -12.11 4.15 -12.26
CA TYR A 41 -11.76 5.30 -11.44
C TYR A 41 -12.51 6.54 -11.91
N PHE A 42 -12.64 7.50 -11.01
CA PHE A 42 -13.04 8.86 -11.33
C PHE A 42 -12.15 9.83 -10.57
N GLU A 43 -12.05 11.05 -11.08
CA GLU A 43 -11.27 12.12 -10.48
C GLU A 43 -12.19 13.06 -9.70
N GLN A 44 -11.75 13.45 -8.51
CA GLN A 44 -12.43 14.43 -7.67
C GLN A 44 -11.38 15.40 -7.13
N GLY A 45 -11.24 16.56 -7.76
CA GLY A 45 -10.22 17.55 -7.40
C GLY A 45 -8.81 16.97 -7.57
N LEU A 46 -8.12 16.77 -6.44
CA LEU A 46 -6.77 16.19 -6.38
C LEU A 46 -6.74 14.68 -6.10
N PHE A 47 -7.91 14.04 -6.07
CA PHE A 47 -8.07 12.62 -5.74
C PHE A 47 -8.42 11.78 -6.97
N GLU A 48 -7.78 10.63 -7.08
CA GLU A 48 -8.15 9.55 -8.01
C GLU A 48 -8.80 8.42 -7.22
N VAL A 49 -10.11 8.22 -7.36
CA VAL A 49 -10.86 7.22 -6.59
C VAL A 49 -11.06 5.95 -7.41
N TYR A 50 -10.23 4.95 -7.12
CA TYR A 50 -10.28 3.62 -7.73
C TYR A 50 -11.29 2.73 -7.00
N HIS A 51 -12.19 2.13 -7.75
CA HIS A 51 -13.28 1.29 -7.25
C HIS A 51 -13.69 0.24 -8.30
N TYR A 52 -14.60 -0.66 -7.94
CA TYR A 52 -15.22 -1.62 -8.84
C TYR A 52 -16.73 -1.63 -8.61
N ARG A 53 -17.48 -2.22 -9.54
CA ARG A 53 -18.95 -2.16 -9.62
C ARG A 53 -19.69 -2.38 -8.29
N GLU A 54 -19.22 -3.27 -7.42
CA GLU A 54 -19.86 -3.58 -6.13
C GLU A 54 -19.69 -2.50 -5.06
N VAL A 55 -18.66 -1.66 -5.17
CA VAL A 55 -18.31 -0.63 -4.18
C VAL A 55 -18.55 0.79 -4.69
N ASP A 56 -19.22 0.95 -5.83
CA ASP A 56 -19.54 2.23 -6.46
C ASP A 56 -20.24 3.20 -5.49
N GLN A 57 -21.24 2.71 -4.75
CA GLN A 57 -21.95 3.53 -3.75
C GLN A 57 -21.05 4.00 -2.60
N ILE A 58 -20.05 3.19 -2.20
CA ILE A 58 -19.09 3.53 -1.14
C ILE A 58 -18.09 4.54 -1.69
N ALA A 59 -17.59 4.33 -2.91
CA ALA A 59 -16.70 5.25 -3.60
C ALA A 59 -17.33 6.64 -3.77
N GLY A 60 -18.60 6.71 -4.15
CA GLY A 60 -19.34 7.97 -4.25
C GLY A 60 -19.63 8.65 -2.89
N GLN A 61 -19.63 7.91 -1.78
CA GLN A 61 -19.67 8.51 -0.43
C GLN A 61 -18.31 9.10 -0.05
N VAL A 62 -17.23 8.35 -0.28
CA VAL A 62 -15.85 8.81 -0.04
C VAL A 62 -15.56 10.07 -0.84
N ALA A 63 -15.88 10.09 -2.13
CA ALA A 63 -15.67 11.24 -3.01
C ALA A 63 -16.26 12.54 -2.49
N ARG A 64 -17.44 12.47 -1.86
CA ARG A 64 -18.16 13.65 -1.36
C ARG A 64 -17.51 14.30 -0.15
N ILE A 65 -16.77 13.53 0.66
CA ILE A 65 -16.16 14.01 1.91
C ILE A 65 -14.66 14.32 1.75
N LEU A 66 -14.00 13.78 0.72
CA LEU A 66 -12.55 13.90 0.55
C LEU A 66 -12.03 15.34 0.55
N GLU A 67 -12.65 16.23 -0.22
CA GLU A 67 -12.18 17.62 -0.34
C GLU A 67 -12.37 18.43 0.94
N GLU A 68 -13.50 18.24 1.62
CA GLU A 68 -13.81 18.92 2.89
C GLU A 68 -12.85 18.47 3.98
N GLU A 69 -12.70 17.16 4.16
CA GLU A 69 -11.79 16.58 5.17
C GLU A 69 -10.33 16.95 4.91
N ALA A 70 -9.90 16.97 3.64
CA ALA A 70 -8.53 17.37 3.29
C ALA A 70 -8.26 18.84 3.59
N LYS A 71 -9.25 19.71 3.37
CA LYS A 71 -9.14 21.14 3.70
C LYS A 71 -9.07 21.36 5.21
N ASP A 72 -9.92 20.67 5.96
CA ASP A 72 -9.94 20.76 7.42
C ASP A 72 -8.64 20.27 8.05
N LEU A 73 -8.15 19.11 7.61
CA LEU A 73 -6.85 18.58 8.05
C LEU A 73 -5.71 19.48 7.60
N GLY A 74 -5.78 20.05 6.40
CA GLY A 74 -4.77 20.98 5.93
C GLY A 74 -4.60 22.21 6.84
N ALA A 75 -5.69 22.70 7.45
CA ALA A 75 -5.62 23.74 8.47
C ALA A 75 -4.91 23.28 9.76
N VAL A 76 -5.09 22.02 10.17
CA VAL A 76 -4.42 21.42 11.34
C VAL A 76 -2.92 21.31 11.11
N PHE A 77 -2.49 20.89 9.91
CA PHE A 77 -1.07 20.78 9.56
C PHE A 77 -0.45 22.09 9.07
N GLY A 78 -1.25 23.14 8.88
CA GLY A 78 -0.79 24.43 8.32
C GLY A 78 -0.34 24.33 6.85
N ARG A 79 -0.81 23.31 6.12
CA ARG A 79 -0.39 23.01 4.74
C ARG A 79 -1.55 22.44 3.93
N THR A 80 -1.61 22.79 2.64
CA THR A 80 -2.55 22.16 1.70
C THR A 80 -2.03 20.79 1.26
N LEU A 81 -2.94 19.82 1.15
CA LEU A 81 -2.64 18.49 0.63
C LEU A 81 -2.23 18.56 -0.86
N GLU A 82 -1.15 17.89 -1.21
CA GLU A 82 -0.63 17.83 -2.58
C GLU A 82 -1.07 16.54 -3.27
N GLY A 83 -1.60 16.67 -4.49
CA GLY A 83 -2.04 15.54 -5.31
C GLY A 83 -1.03 15.12 -6.38
N PRO A 84 -1.33 14.06 -7.15
CA PRO A 84 -2.56 13.26 -7.05
C PRO A 84 -2.53 12.27 -5.88
N VAL A 85 -3.66 12.15 -5.17
CA VAL A 85 -3.86 11.15 -4.10
C VAL A 85 -4.74 10.01 -4.61
N GLN A 86 -4.20 8.79 -4.61
CA GLN A 86 -4.92 7.60 -5.06
C GLN A 86 -5.69 6.97 -3.90
N VAL A 87 -7.00 6.91 -4.03
CA VAL A 87 -7.91 6.35 -3.04
C VAL A 87 -8.47 5.05 -3.59
N LEU A 88 -8.07 3.92 -3.01
CA LEU A 88 -8.53 2.61 -3.44
C LEU A 88 -9.58 2.09 -2.47
N VAL A 89 -10.81 1.92 -2.98
CA VAL A 89 -11.97 1.52 -2.18
C VAL A 89 -12.24 0.04 -2.38
N PHE A 90 -12.31 -0.68 -1.26
CA PHE A 90 -12.63 -2.09 -1.20
C PHE A 90 -13.88 -2.32 -0.35
N LYS A 91 -14.55 -3.44 -0.59
CA LYS A 91 -15.70 -3.87 0.20
C LYS A 91 -15.27 -4.36 1.57
N SER A 92 -14.16 -5.09 1.64
CA SER A 92 -13.65 -5.64 2.89
C SER A 92 -12.13 -5.80 2.88
N GLN A 93 -11.57 -6.03 4.07
CA GLN A 93 -10.14 -6.29 4.25
C GLN A 93 -9.70 -7.57 3.51
N GLU A 94 -10.58 -8.57 3.41
CA GLU A 94 -10.32 -9.82 2.70
C GLU A 94 -10.15 -9.57 1.19
N GLU A 95 -11.00 -8.73 0.59
CA GLU A 95 -10.90 -8.40 -0.83
C GLU A 95 -9.63 -7.61 -1.13
N PHE A 96 -9.23 -6.69 -0.26
CA PHE A 96 -7.93 -6.03 -0.36
C PHE A 96 -6.76 -7.03 -0.36
N ARG A 97 -6.78 -7.99 0.56
CA ARG A 97 -5.73 -9.04 0.63
C ARG A 97 -5.69 -9.91 -0.63
N GLN A 98 -6.83 -10.11 -1.30
CA GLN A 98 -6.92 -10.88 -2.55
C GLN A 98 -6.48 -10.07 -3.79
N SER A 99 -6.66 -8.74 -3.77
CA SER A 99 -6.37 -7.86 -4.91
C SER A 99 -4.89 -7.79 -5.29
N ASN A 100 -3.97 -8.23 -4.42
CA ASN A 100 -2.52 -8.11 -4.55
C ASN A 100 -1.98 -6.67 -4.69
N VAL A 101 -2.84 -5.65 -4.59
CA VAL A 101 -2.45 -4.23 -4.59
C VAL A 101 -1.45 -3.92 -3.46
N GLY A 102 -1.63 -4.55 -2.29
CA GLY A 102 -0.69 -4.42 -1.17
C GLY A 102 0.70 -5.04 -1.42
N ILE A 103 0.80 -6.04 -2.31
CA ILE A 103 2.08 -6.67 -2.69
C ILE A 103 2.82 -5.81 -3.71
N MET A 104 2.07 -5.22 -4.66
CA MET A 104 2.62 -4.23 -5.58
C MET A 104 3.20 -3.08 -4.76
N THR A 105 2.51 -2.55 -3.76
CA THR A 105 3.03 -1.43 -2.93
C THR A 105 4.38 -1.72 -2.24
N SER A 106 4.68 -2.97 -1.85
CA SER A 106 5.98 -3.36 -1.28
C SER A 106 7.11 -3.57 -2.29
N GLN A 107 6.79 -3.79 -3.58
CA GLN A 107 7.74 -3.86 -4.70
C GLN A 107 7.73 -2.57 -5.56
N ASP A 108 6.72 -1.72 -5.40
CA ASP A 108 6.45 -0.47 -6.13
C ASP A 108 7.25 0.72 -5.56
N SER A 109 8.34 0.45 -4.85
CA SER A 109 9.45 1.40 -4.87
C SER A 109 9.99 1.59 -6.31
N GLU A 110 9.60 0.77 -7.28
CA GLU A 110 10.10 0.86 -8.67
C GLU A 110 9.01 0.91 -9.76
N THR A 111 7.79 0.43 -9.53
CA THR A 111 6.79 0.33 -10.60
C THR A 111 5.89 1.57 -10.67
N ASN A 112 6.46 2.59 -11.31
CA ASN A 112 5.76 3.77 -11.82
C ASN A 112 4.66 3.36 -12.80
N ILE A 113 3.40 3.43 -12.39
CA ILE A 113 2.28 3.57 -13.33
C ILE A 113 2.26 5.05 -13.72
N GLY A 114 3.00 5.39 -14.78
CA GLY A 114 2.85 6.66 -15.50
C GLY A 114 3.54 7.89 -14.88
N GLY A 115 4.79 8.13 -15.30
CA GLY A 115 5.34 9.49 -15.33
C GLY A 115 5.98 10.00 -14.04
N THR A 116 7.13 10.66 -14.23
CA THR A 116 8.07 11.21 -13.26
C THR A 116 7.44 12.06 -12.13
N ALA A 117 7.05 11.43 -11.02
CA ALA A 117 7.04 12.01 -9.67
C ALA A 117 6.87 10.89 -8.62
N ARG A 118 7.93 10.60 -7.86
CA ARG A 118 7.90 9.57 -6.80
C ARG A 118 7.22 10.15 -5.55
N LEU A 119 5.89 10.10 -5.49
CA LEU A 119 5.15 10.49 -4.28
C LEU A 119 5.00 9.27 -3.36
N VAL A 120 6.04 8.98 -2.59
CA VAL A 120 5.98 7.98 -1.50
C VAL A 120 4.91 8.47 -0.51
N GLY A 121 3.81 7.75 -0.39
CA GLY A 121 2.78 8.05 0.60
C GLY A 121 1.53 8.76 0.10
N SER A 122 1.25 8.80 -1.20
CA SER A 122 0.00 9.39 -1.74
C SER A 122 -1.08 8.37 -2.10
N LYS A 123 -0.97 7.14 -1.59
CA LYS A 123 -2.00 6.11 -1.74
C LYS A 123 -2.67 5.85 -0.41
N MET A 124 -3.98 5.72 -0.40
CA MET A 124 -4.76 5.27 0.75
C MET A 124 -5.74 4.17 0.36
N PHE A 125 -5.94 3.23 1.29
CA PHE A 125 -6.82 2.09 1.13
C PHE A 125 -7.99 2.22 2.10
N LEU A 126 -9.21 2.04 1.59
CA LEU A 126 -10.44 2.16 2.37
C LEU A 126 -11.26 0.88 2.29
N TYR A 127 -11.91 0.52 3.39
CA TYR A 127 -12.70 -0.70 3.51
C TYR A 127 -14.14 -0.38 3.93
N GLY A 128 -15.10 -0.71 3.08
CA GLY A 128 -16.52 -0.48 3.33
C GLY A 128 -17.12 -1.46 4.35
N THR A 129 -16.92 -1.21 5.64
CA THR A 129 -17.44 -2.07 6.73
C THR A 129 -18.96 -1.95 6.97
N GLY A 130 -19.65 -1.06 6.26
CA GLY A 130 -21.09 -0.81 6.39
C GLY A 130 -21.47 0.25 7.43
N ASP A 131 -20.52 0.72 8.23
CA ASP A 131 -20.69 1.85 9.15
C ASP A 131 -20.14 3.13 8.51
N ARG A 132 -21.02 4.11 8.31
CA ARG A 132 -20.68 5.38 7.67
C ARG A 132 -19.78 6.26 8.54
N LEU A 133 -20.00 6.30 9.86
CA LEU A 133 -19.15 7.08 10.76
C LEU A 133 -17.73 6.50 10.78
N ARG A 134 -17.62 5.18 10.70
CA ARG A 134 -16.33 4.51 10.59
C ARG A 134 -15.64 4.82 9.26
N LEU A 135 -16.37 4.81 8.14
CA LEU A 135 -15.81 5.16 6.84
C LEU A 135 -15.29 6.61 6.82
N GLU A 136 -16.06 7.56 7.36
CA GLU A 136 -15.65 8.97 7.48
C GLU A 136 -14.36 9.10 8.31
N ARG A 137 -14.26 8.36 9.44
CA ARG A 137 -13.04 8.31 10.26
C ARG A 137 -11.85 7.71 9.50
N ASP A 138 -12.05 6.59 8.80
CA ASP A 138 -10.99 5.93 8.03
C ASP A 138 -10.47 6.84 6.91
N VAL A 139 -11.35 7.62 6.28
CA VAL A 139 -10.97 8.65 5.29
C VAL A 139 -10.12 9.73 5.95
N ARG A 140 -10.58 10.30 7.06
CA ARG A 140 -9.87 11.36 7.77
C ARG A 140 -8.50 10.90 8.30
N GLU A 141 -8.42 9.71 8.90
CA GLU A 141 -7.16 9.11 9.35
C GLU A 141 -6.20 8.85 8.17
N GLY A 142 -6.72 8.36 7.04
CA GLY A 142 -5.94 8.14 5.83
C GLY A 142 -5.35 9.44 5.26
N LEU A 143 -6.16 10.49 5.14
CA LEU A 143 -5.72 11.82 4.68
C LEU A 143 -4.69 12.44 5.63
N ALA A 144 -4.90 12.32 6.95
CA ALA A 144 -3.97 12.83 7.95
C ALA A 144 -2.59 12.16 7.85
N ARG A 145 -2.54 10.85 7.55
CA ARG A 145 -1.28 10.14 7.32
C ARG A 145 -0.55 10.63 6.08
N ILE A 146 -1.28 10.88 4.98
CA ILE A 146 -0.69 11.43 3.75
C ILE A 146 -0.13 12.83 4.02
N LEU A 147 -0.92 13.72 4.63
CA LEU A 147 -0.51 15.07 5.00
C LEU A 147 0.70 15.09 5.93
N PHE A 148 0.71 14.23 6.95
CA PHE A 148 1.84 14.09 7.87
C PHE A 148 3.11 13.70 7.13
N ASN A 149 3.02 12.69 6.25
CA ASN A 149 4.14 12.24 5.44
C ASN A 149 4.63 13.38 4.53
N GLN A 150 3.74 14.04 3.80
CA GLN A 150 4.12 15.18 2.93
C GLN A 150 4.82 16.30 3.74
N THR A 151 4.30 16.61 4.93
CA THR A 151 4.88 17.64 5.80
C THR A 151 6.28 17.27 6.29
N MET A 152 6.50 16.00 6.67
CA MET A 152 7.80 15.53 7.14
C MET A 152 8.83 15.43 6.01
N TYR A 153 8.45 14.94 4.83
CA TYR A 153 9.40 14.65 3.75
C TYR A 153 9.76 15.85 2.88
N ASP A 154 8.89 16.85 2.73
CA ASP A 154 9.18 18.03 1.88
C ASP A 154 10.29 18.93 2.47
N SER A 155 10.36 19.04 3.80
CA SER A 155 11.43 19.81 4.47
C SER A 155 12.75 19.03 4.59
N GLN A 156 12.68 17.69 4.59
CA GLN A 156 13.84 16.84 4.83
C GLN A 156 14.51 16.35 3.55
N TRP A 157 13.82 16.22 2.41
CA TRP A 157 14.43 15.62 1.22
C TRP A 157 15.59 16.45 0.62
N THR A 158 15.44 17.78 0.49
CA THR A 158 16.50 18.66 -0.08
C THR A 158 17.76 18.72 0.78
N GLU A 159 17.62 18.60 2.10
CA GLU A 159 18.74 18.66 3.06
C GLU A 159 19.29 17.27 3.41
N SER A 160 18.46 16.23 3.43
CA SER A 160 18.85 14.84 3.74
C SER A 160 19.50 14.15 2.55
N LEU A 161 19.11 14.46 1.31
CA LEU A 161 19.89 14.07 0.13
C LEU A 161 21.29 14.70 0.13
N ARG A 162 21.44 15.90 0.70
CA ARG A 162 22.71 16.62 0.78
C ARG A 162 23.60 16.10 1.92
N SER A 163 23.00 15.66 3.03
CA SER A 163 23.70 15.23 4.24
C SER A 163 23.82 13.70 4.41
N GLY A 164 23.15 12.90 3.59
CA GLY A 164 23.22 11.42 3.63
C GLY A 164 22.47 10.77 4.79
N ASN A 165 21.83 11.56 5.66
CA ASN A 165 21.04 11.08 6.79
C ASN A 165 19.54 11.25 6.50
N LEU A 166 18.92 10.24 5.91
CA LEU A 166 17.46 10.18 5.84
C LEU A 166 16.92 10.03 7.28
N VAL A 167 16.22 11.04 7.80
CA VAL A 167 15.48 10.90 9.04
C VAL A 167 14.32 9.94 8.77
N GLN A 168 14.45 8.70 9.25
CA GLN A 168 13.35 7.75 9.20
C GLN A 168 12.45 7.98 10.40
N VAL A 169 11.27 8.56 10.17
CA VAL A 169 10.24 8.66 11.20
C VAL A 169 9.73 7.26 11.52
N PRO A 170 9.79 6.79 12.77
CA PRO A 170 9.25 5.49 13.14
C PRO A 170 7.75 5.40 12.83
N GLU A 171 7.30 4.24 12.33
CA GLU A 171 5.90 4.03 11.92
C GLU A 171 4.89 4.31 13.04
N TRP A 172 5.21 3.98 14.29
CA TRP A 172 4.33 4.25 15.43
C TRP A 172 4.07 5.75 15.63
N MET A 173 5.06 6.60 15.30
CA MET A 173 4.96 8.05 15.46
C MET A 173 4.11 8.65 14.35
N SER A 174 4.31 8.24 13.10
CA SER A 174 3.51 8.73 11.97
C SER A 174 2.05 8.31 12.11
N GLU A 175 1.78 7.05 12.46
CA GLU A 175 0.43 6.54 12.66
C GLU A 175 -0.25 7.18 13.88
N GLY A 176 0.48 7.35 14.99
CA GLY A 176 -0.03 8.01 16.19
C GLY A 176 -0.37 9.49 15.95
N ALA A 177 0.52 10.22 15.27
CA ALA A 177 0.31 11.63 14.95
C ALA A 177 -0.85 11.82 13.96
N ALA A 178 -0.93 10.99 12.92
CA ALA A 178 -2.03 11.01 11.96
C ALA A 178 -3.38 10.74 12.63
N ARG A 179 -3.45 9.71 13.49
CA ARG A 179 -4.65 9.36 14.26
C ARG A 179 -5.06 10.52 15.17
N TYR A 180 -4.12 11.07 15.95
CA TYR A 180 -4.41 12.20 16.82
C TYR A 180 -4.89 13.44 16.05
N ALA A 181 -4.28 13.76 14.90
CA ALA A 181 -4.72 14.87 14.06
C ALA A 181 -6.12 14.64 13.47
N ALA A 182 -6.46 13.39 13.14
CA ALA A 182 -7.76 13.04 12.57
C ALA A 182 -8.90 13.09 13.60
N ARG A 183 -8.73 12.48 14.77
CA ARG A 183 -9.83 12.27 15.74
C ARG A 183 -9.58 12.81 17.15
N GLY A 184 -8.42 13.41 17.41
CA GLY A 184 -7.99 13.80 18.74
C GLY A 184 -7.72 12.60 19.64
N LEU A 185 -7.78 12.84 20.96
CA LEU A 185 -7.67 11.79 21.97
C LEU A 185 -9.06 11.19 22.23
N ASP A 186 -9.40 10.15 21.47
CA ASP A 186 -10.67 9.45 21.60
C ASP A 186 -10.58 8.29 22.61
N ALA A 187 -11.74 7.84 23.12
CA ALA A 187 -11.81 6.79 24.14
C ALA A 187 -11.09 5.48 23.73
N GLU A 188 -11.07 5.13 22.44
CA GLU A 188 -10.33 3.98 21.97
C GLU A 188 -8.81 4.18 22.11
N SER A 189 -8.29 5.37 21.75
CA SER A 189 -6.87 5.70 21.93
C SER A 189 -6.49 5.77 23.40
N GLU A 190 -7.32 6.39 24.25
CA GLU A 190 -7.08 6.46 25.69
C GLU A 190 -6.97 5.07 26.32
N ASN A 191 -7.95 4.20 26.05
CA ASN A 191 -7.93 2.84 26.56
C ASN A 191 -6.71 2.07 26.08
N ARG A 192 -6.31 2.25 24.81
CA ARG A 192 -5.11 1.61 24.26
C ARG A 192 -3.82 2.10 24.93
N ILE A 193 -3.73 3.41 25.19
CA ILE A 193 -2.57 4.00 25.88
C ILE A 193 -2.51 3.49 27.32
N LEU A 194 -3.65 3.45 28.02
CA LEU A 194 -3.74 2.94 29.39
C LEU A 194 -3.33 1.46 29.48
N ASP A 195 -3.83 0.63 28.57
CA ASP A 195 -3.47 -0.79 28.49
C ASP A 195 -1.97 -0.98 28.19
N ALA A 196 -1.42 -0.21 27.24
CA ALA A 196 0.01 -0.22 26.93
C ALA A 196 0.88 0.23 28.12
N CYS A 197 0.42 1.19 28.93
CA CYS A 197 1.07 1.60 30.16
C CYS A 197 1.04 0.50 31.23
N GLN A 198 -0.10 -0.19 31.40
CA GLN A 198 -0.26 -1.26 32.39
C GLN A 198 0.54 -2.51 32.05
N THR A 199 0.63 -2.85 30.77
CA THR A 199 1.37 -4.02 30.26
C THR A 199 2.87 -3.78 30.15
N GLY A 200 3.34 -2.54 30.39
CA GLY A 200 4.75 -2.18 30.27
C GLY A 200 5.24 -2.11 28.83
N ALA A 201 4.35 -1.97 27.84
CA ALA A 201 4.71 -1.96 26.42
C ALA A 201 5.68 -0.83 26.02
N PHE A 202 5.74 0.25 26.81
CA PHE A 202 6.67 1.37 26.62
C PHE A 202 8.04 1.19 27.31
N GLN A 203 8.20 0.15 28.13
CA GLN A 203 9.48 -0.18 28.75
C GLN A 203 10.29 -1.06 27.77
N ARG A 204 10.98 -0.43 26.83
CA ARG A 204 12.02 -1.05 26.01
C ARG A 204 13.32 -0.30 26.15
#